data_AF-A0A969HKA3-F1
#
_entry.id   AF-A0A969HKA3-F1
#
_cell.length_a   1.000
_cell.length_b   1.000
_cell.length_c   1.000
_cell.angle_alpha   90.00
_cell.angle_beta   90.00
_cell.angle_gamma   90.00
#
_symmetry.space_group_name_H-M   'P 1'
#
loop_
_entity.id
_entity.type
_entity.pdbx_description
1 polymer ?
#
loop_
_entity_poly.entity_id
_entity_poly.type
_entity_poly.pdbx_seq_one_letter_code
_entity_poly.pdbx_strand_id
1 'polypeptide(L)'
;MWKGYYDRTLAGERFSRVIDSGVFPEKTYREYWFNPIRNEQDEVTGLSIFSRDITEARKAEIRIRQLLLDSLEATENLRVQEEKMRNQMSEYEKRIRELEENSGVSQ
;
A
#
# COMPACT_ATOMS: atom_id res chain seq x y z
N MET A 1 25.37 -14.68 -10.79
CA MET A 1 23.93 -14.32 -10.87
C MET A 1 23.54 -13.85 -12.27
N TRP A 2 24.14 -12.78 -12.80
CA TRP A 2 23.82 -12.23 -14.13
C TRP A 2 24.01 -13.19 -15.32
N LYS A 3 25.08 -13.99 -15.32
CA LYS A 3 25.32 -14.97 -16.39
C LYS A 3 24.11 -15.90 -16.60
N GLY A 4 23.48 -16.39 -15.53
CA GLY A 4 22.32 -17.26 -15.64
C GLY A 4 21.09 -16.57 -16.24
N TYR A 5 20.97 -15.24 -16.04
CA TYR A 5 19.93 -14.46 -16.72
C TYR A 5 20.20 -14.34 -18.21
N TYR A 6 21.45 -14.14 -18.59
CA TYR A 6 21.84 -14.10 -20.00
C TYR A 6 21.63 -15.46 -20.67
N ASP A 7 22.10 -16.54 -20.05
CA ASP A 7 21.98 -17.90 -20.57
C ASP A 7 20.50 -18.26 -20.81
N ARG A 8 19.61 -17.97 -19.85
CA ARG A 8 18.15 -18.17 -20.00
C ARG A 8 17.57 -17.36 -21.15
N THR A 9 17.97 -16.09 -21.26
CA THR A 9 17.46 -15.21 -22.33
C THR A 9 17.97 -15.65 -23.70
N LEU A 10 19.22 -16.06 -23.81
CA LEU A 10 19.81 -16.58 -25.05
C LEU A 10 19.24 -17.95 -25.42
N ALA A 11 18.74 -18.72 -24.46
CA ALA A 11 17.93 -19.91 -24.73
C ALA A 11 16.49 -19.58 -25.21
N GLY A 12 16.15 -18.30 -25.35
CA GLY A 12 14.86 -17.82 -25.87
C GLY A 12 13.83 -17.48 -24.81
N GLU A 13 14.17 -17.52 -23.51
CA GLU A 13 13.26 -17.20 -22.43
C GLU A 13 13.12 -15.68 -22.23
N ARG A 14 11.88 -15.19 -22.13
CA ARG A 14 11.60 -13.81 -21.73
C ARG A 14 11.16 -13.77 -20.26
N PHE A 15 11.79 -12.93 -19.44
CA PHE A 15 11.39 -12.77 -18.04
C PHE A 15 11.79 -11.41 -17.47
N SER A 16 11.23 -11.07 -16.29
CA SER A 16 11.62 -9.91 -15.52
C SER A 16 12.05 -10.27 -14.10
N ARG A 17 12.89 -9.41 -13.51
CA ARG A 17 13.36 -9.52 -12.12
C ARG A 17 13.53 -8.15 -11.49
N VAL A 18 13.07 -8.01 -10.25
CA VAL A 18 13.48 -6.91 -9.38
C VAL A 18 14.75 -7.32 -8.66
N ILE A 19 15.76 -6.47 -8.71
CA ILE A 19 17.04 -6.63 -8.02
C ILE A 19 17.21 -5.45 -7.08
N ASP A 20 17.59 -5.71 -5.84
CA ASP A 20 18.01 -4.70 -4.87
C ASP A 20 19.54 -4.52 -4.94
N SER A 21 19.98 -3.28 -5.14
CA SER A 21 21.41 -2.95 -5.34
C SER A 21 21.98 -1.99 -4.30
N GLY A 22 21.23 -1.69 -3.24
CA GLY A 22 21.66 -0.74 -2.20
C GLY A 22 22.29 -1.40 -0.99
N VAL A 23 23.37 -0.80 -0.49
CA VAL A 23 23.90 -1.07 0.86
C VAL A 23 23.06 -0.25 1.85
N PHE A 24 22.73 -0.84 3.00
CA PHE A 24 22.00 -0.13 4.06
C PHE A 24 22.68 1.20 4.40
N PRO A 25 21.93 2.31 4.57
CA PRO A 25 20.47 2.41 4.64
C PRO A 25 19.74 2.65 3.29
N GLU A 26 20.45 2.94 2.21
CA GLU A 26 19.84 3.34 0.94
C GLU A 26 19.59 2.15 0.02
N LYS A 27 18.54 1.37 0.30
CA LYS A 27 18.08 0.32 -0.63
C LYS A 27 17.53 0.96 -1.92
N THR A 28 18.18 0.67 -3.04
CA THR A 28 17.68 0.95 -4.38
C THR A 28 17.07 -0.31 -4.99
N TYR A 29 15.98 -0.14 -5.74
CA TYR A 29 15.28 -1.22 -6.41
C TYR A 29 15.24 -0.95 -7.91
N ARG A 30 15.71 -1.92 -8.70
CA ARG A 30 15.60 -1.88 -10.16
C ARG A 30 14.86 -3.09 -10.68
N GLU A 31 13.88 -2.85 -11.54
CA GLU A 31 13.25 -3.89 -12.33
C GLU A 31 13.98 -4.03 -13.65
N TYR A 32 14.33 -5.26 -14.00
CA TYR A 32 14.98 -5.63 -15.25
C TYR A 32 14.06 -6.51 -16.08
N TRP A 33 13.97 -6.22 -17.38
CA TRP A 33 13.28 -7.07 -18.35
C TRP A 33 14.31 -7.62 -19.33
N PHE A 34 14.36 -8.93 -19.46
CA PHE A 34 15.25 -9.65 -20.34
C PHE A 34 14.44 -10.20 -21.52
N ASN A 35 14.81 -9.83 -22.74
CA ASN A 35 14.09 -10.22 -23.94
C ASN A 35 15.06 -10.75 -25.00
N PRO A 36 14.87 -11.97 -25.53
CA PRO A 36 15.67 -12.45 -26.65
C PRO A 36 15.43 -11.60 -27.90
N ILE A 37 16.46 -11.46 -28.72
CA ILE A 37 16.38 -10.88 -30.06
C ILE A 37 16.44 -12.05 -31.04
N ARG A 38 15.47 -12.11 -31.95
CA ARG A 38 15.33 -13.18 -32.93
C ARG A 38 15.54 -12.65 -34.36
N ASN A 39 16.14 -13.46 -35.22
CA ASN A 39 16.24 -13.18 -36.65
C ASN A 39 14.95 -13.59 -37.39
N GLU A 40 14.95 -13.47 -38.72
CA GLU A 40 13.82 -13.87 -39.58
C GLU A 40 13.55 -15.38 -39.56
N GLN A 41 14.52 -16.19 -39.13
CA GLN A 41 14.43 -17.64 -38.97
C GLN A 41 13.96 -18.06 -37.56
N ASP A 42 13.53 -17.11 -36.72
CA ASP A 42 13.15 -17.29 -35.32
C ASP A 42 14.30 -17.74 -34.38
N GLU A 43 15.55 -17.68 -34.85
CA GLU A 43 16.72 -18.05 -34.06
C GLU A 43 17.16 -16.88 -33.17
N VAL A 44 17.52 -17.20 -31.92
CA VAL A 44 18.00 -16.19 -30.97
C VAL A 44 19.41 -15.74 -31.35
N THR A 45 19.55 -14.49 -31.78
CA THR A 45 20.83 -13.90 -32.19
C THR A 45 21.43 -12.98 -31.13
N GLY A 46 20.65 -12.63 -30.10
CA GLY A 46 21.10 -11.78 -29.01
C GLY A 46 20.05 -11.61 -27.92
N LEU A 47 20.27 -10.62 -27.05
CA LEU A 47 19.35 -10.25 -25.99
C LEU A 47 19.31 -8.73 -25.82
N SER A 48 18.15 -8.22 -25.39
CA SER A 48 17.97 -6.86 -24.94
C SER A 48 17.57 -6.84 -23.47
N ILE A 49 18.11 -5.88 -22.73
CA ILE A 49 17.79 -5.68 -21.32
C ILE A 49 17.34 -4.25 -21.11
N PHE A 50 16.14 -4.08 -20.58
CA PHE A 50 15.68 -2.80 -20.07
C PHE A 50 15.76 -2.80 -18.56
N SER A 51 16.12 -1.67 -17.97
CA SER A 51 16.08 -1.49 -16.52
C SER A 51 15.31 -0.23 -16.18
N ARG A 52 14.50 -0.30 -15.11
CA ARG A 52 13.79 0.84 -14.56
C ARG A 52 14.06 0.92 -13.07
N ASP A 53 14.42 2.11 -12.61
CA ASP A 53 14.43 2.39 -11.17
C ASP A 53 12.99 2.46 -10.66
N ILE A 54 12.67 1.62 -9.68
CA ILE A 54 11.34 1.54 -9.05
C ILE A 54 11.41 1.95 -7.57
N THR A 55 12.52 2.53 -7.12
CA THR A 55 12.76 2.87 -5.71
C THR A 55 11.69 3.84 -5.19
N GLU A 56 11.48 4.95 -5.90
CA GLU A 56 10.49 5.95 -5.48
C GLU A 56 9.06 5.45 -5.59
N ALA A 57 8.76 4.63 -6.60
CA ALA A 57 7.45 4.00 -6.75
C ALA A 57 7.14 3.08 -5.55
N ARG A 58 8.10 2.24 -5.15
CA ARG A 58 7.95 1.38 -3.97
C ARG A 58 7.83 2.18 -2.67
N LYS A 59 8.64 3.23 -2.48
CA LYS A 59 8.52 4.11 -1.31
C LYS A 59 7.15 4.79 -1.26
N ALA A 60 6.63 5.23 -2.40
CA ALA A 60 5.30 5.82 -2.51
C ALA A 60 4.21 4.80 -2.16
N GLU A 61 4.29 3.58 -2.68
CA GLU A 61 3.36 2.49 -2.38
C GLU A 61 3.33 2.18 -0.87
N ILE A 62 4.50 2.09 -0.23
CA ILE A 62 4.60 1.88 1.23
C ILE A 62 3.95 3.02 2.00
N ARG A 63 4.23 4.28 1.61
CA ARG A 63 3.62 5.47 2.24
C ARG A 63 2.10 5.48 2.08
N ILE A 64 1.59 5.20 0.88
CA ILE A 64 0.14 5.14 0.62
C ILE A 64 -0.51 4.06 1.48
N ARG A 65 0.12 2.88 1.59
CA ARG A 65 -0.38 1.80 2.43
C ARG A 65 -0.44 2.19 3.90
N GLN A 66 0.58 2.88 4.41
CA GLN A 66 0.59 3.38 5.78
C GLN A 66 -0.54 4.40 6.01
N LEU A 67 -0.66 5.39 5.14
CA LEU A 67 -1.72 6.41 5.23
C LEU A 67 -3.12 5.79 5.18
N LEU A 68 -3.31 4.73 4.38
CA LEU A 68 -4.59 4.01 4.33
C LEU A 68 -4.90 3.32 5.66
N LEU A 69 -3.91 2.67 6.28
CA LEU A 69 -4.08 2.04 7.58
C LEU A 69 -4.42 3.08 8.66
N ASP A 70 -3.67 4.18 8.70
CA ASP A 70 -3.89 5.27 9.66
C ASP A 70 -5.29 5.88 9.48
N SER A 71 -5.75 6.06 8.23
CA SER A 71 -7.09 6.56 7.93
C SER A 71 -8.21 5.62 8.35
N LEU A 72 -8.00 4.30 8.21
CA LEU A 72 -8.97 3.30 8.66
C LEU A 72 -9.08 3.31 10.19
N GLU A 73 -7.96 3.38 10.89
CA GLU A 73 -7.92 3.48 12.35
C GLU A 73 -8.61 4.77 12.83
N ALA A 74 -8.32 5.91 12.19
CA ALA A 74 -8.96 7.18 12.52
C ALA A 74 -10.49 7.13 12.34
N THR A 75 -10.96 6.46 11.27
CA THR A 75 -12.39 6.31 10.99
C THR A 75 -13.09 5.45 12.04
N GLU A 76 -12.47 4.34 12.46
CA GLU A 76 -13.03 3.49 13.51
C GLU A 76 -13.05 4.23 14.87
N ASN A 77 -11.97 4.96 15.19
CA ASN A 77 -11.91 5.78 16.40
C ASN A 77 -12.99 6.86 16.42
N LEU A 78 -13.23 7.54 15.29
CA LEU A 78 -14.32 8.50 15.15
C LEU A 78 -15.69 7.84 15.33
N ARG A 79 -15.93 6.68 14.71
CA ARG A 79 -17.19 5.92 14.86
C ARG A 79 -17.47 5.57 16.33
N VAL A 80 -16.44 5.12 17.06
CA VAL A 80 -16.53 4.82 18.49
C VAL A 80 -16.80 6.09 19.31
N GLN A 81 -16.18 7.22 18.96
CA GLN A 81 -16.44 8.50 19.64
C GLN A 81 -17.87 9.01 19.40
N GLU A 82 -18.36 8.94 18.17
CA GLU A 82 -19.74 9.31 17.82
C GLU A 82 -20.77 8.45 18.59
N GLU A 83 -20.52 7.15 18.69
CA GLU A 83 -21.37 6.23 19.45
C GLU A 83 -21.41 6.59 20.94
N LYS A 84 -20.25 6.89 21.54
CA LYS A 84 -20.16 7.37 22.92
C LYS A 84 -20.92 8.67 23.12
N MET A 85 -20.71 9.65 22.23
CA MET A 85 -21.41 10.94 22.28
C MET A 85 -22.92 10.77 22.18
N ARG A 86 -23.39 9.94 21.23
CA ARG A 86 -24.83 9.66 21.07
C ARG A 86 -25.43 9.07 22.34
N ASN A 87 -24.73 8.11 22.96
CA ASN A 87 -25.19 7.50 24.20
C ASN A 87 -25.22 8.53 25.35
N GLN A 88 -24.17 9.36 25.49
CA GLN A 88 -24.13 10.44 26.49
C GLN A 88 -25.24 11.47 26.28
N MET A 89 -25.49 11.88 25.03
CA MET A 89 -26.58 12.83 24.71
C MET A 89 -27.94 12.27 25.08
N SER A 90 -28.22 11.00 24.76
CA SER A 90 -29.48 10.35 25.15
C SER A 90 -29.65 10.29 26.67
N GLU A 91 -28.57 10.10 27.43
CA GLU A 91 -28.60 10.12 28.88
C GLU A 91 -28.90 11.51 29.43
N TYR A 92 -28.28 12.55 28.87
CA TYR A 92 -28.58 13.94 29.25
C TYR A 92 -30.03 14.32 28.94
N GLU A 93 -30.56 13.94 27.77
CA GLU A 93 -31.94 14.19 27.40
C GLU A 93 -32.94 13.54 28.37
N LYS A 94 -32.67 12.29 28.79
CA LYS A 94 -33.49 11.61 29.82
C LYS A 94 -33.43 12.34 31.15
N ARG A 95 -32.22 12.74 31.59
CA ARG A 95 -32.04 13.43 32.87
C ARG A 95 -32.69 14.81 32.91
N ILE A 96 -32.64 15.56 31.80
CA ILE A 96 -33.35 16.85 31.68
C ILE A 96 -34.85 16.63 31.82
N ARG A 97 -35.41 15.63 31.13
CA ARG A 97 -36.84 15.30 31.21
C ARG A 97 -37.27 14.94 32.63
N GLU A 98 -36.50 14.11 33.33
CA GLU A 98 -36.75 13.75 34.73
C GLU A 98 -36.71 14.96 35.68
N LEU A 99 -35.82 15.92 35.43
CA LEU A 99 -35.74 17.16 36.23
C LEU A 99 -36.95 18.08 35.97
N GLU A 100 -37.40 18.20 34.72
CA GLU A 100 -38.61 18.95 34.36
C GLU A 100 -39.86 18.33 35.01
N GLU A 101 -39.99 17.01 34.97
CA GLU A 101 -41.09 16.28 35.61
C GLU A 101 -41.08 16.45 37.14
N ASN A 102 -39.92 16.37 37.79
CA ASN A 102 -39.80 16.52 39.25
C ASN A 102 -39.94 17.97 39.74
N SER A 103 -39.54 18.96 38.93
CA SER A 103 -39.69 20.39 39.27
C SER A 103 -41.13 20.89 39.07
N GLY A 104 -41.93 20.22 38.24
CA GLY A 104 -43.37 20.47 38.09
C GLY A 104 -44.25 19.95 39.23
N VAL A 105 -43.71 19.18 40.18
CA VAL A 105 -44.46 18.57 41.31
C VAL A 105 -44.32 19.36 42.62
N SER A 106 -43.43 20.37 42.69
CA SER A 106 -43.41 21.34 43.80
C SER A 106 -44.36 22.52 43.53
N GLN A 107 -45.67 22.24 43.55
CA GLN A 107 -46.70 23.23 43.94
C GLN A 107 -47.42 22.74 45.19
#